data_AF-A0A6H1KCP4-F1
#
_entry.id   AF-A0A6H1KCP4-F1
#
_cell.length_a   1.000
_cell.length_b   1.000
_cell.length_c   1.000
_cell.angle_alpha   90.00
_cell.angle_beta   90.00
_cell.angle_gamma   90.00
#
_symmetry.space_group_name_H-M   'P 1'
#
loop_
_entity.id
_entity.type
_entity.pdbx_description
1 polymer ?
#
loop_
_entity_poly.entity_id
_entity_poly.type
_entity_poly.pdbx_seq_one_letter_code
_entity_poly.pdbx_strand_id
1 'polypeptide(L)' 'MAQQDDIAFVGEHRTITVEQGRFCVARCSCGWRGPARRARSLARTDAESHTTPPLA' A
#
# COMPACT_ATOMS: atom_id res chain seq x y z
N MET A 1 25.57 -6.40 11.02
CA MET A 1 24.09 -6.43 10.92
C MET A 1 23.77 -6.23 9.45
N ALA A 2 23.60 -7.33 8.70
CA ALA A 2 23.36 -7.28 7.26
C ALA A 2 21.87 -7.02 7.01
N GLN A 3 21.53 -5.77 6.70
CA GLN A 3 20.22 -5.39 6.19
C GLN A 3 20.29 -5.54 4.67
N GLN A 4 19.79 -6.65 4.13
CA GLN A 4 19.59 -6.84 2.68
C GLN A 4 18.62 -8.00 2.45
N ASP A 5 17.33 -7.70 2.53
CA ASP A 5 16.27 -8.48 1.89
C ASP A 5 15.69 -7.58 0.78
N ASP A 6 16.56 -7.28 -0.18
CA ASP A 6 16.27 -6.53 -1.41
C ASP A 6 16.37 -7.51 -2.58
N ILE A 7 15.48 -8.51 -2.56
CA ILE A 7 14.87 -9.01 -3.79
C ILE A 7 13.37 -8.87 -3.58
N ALA A 8 12.94 -7.62 -3.70
CA ALA A 8 11.54 -7.24 -3.75
C ALA A 8 10.80 -8.22 -4.67
N PHE A 9 9.94 -9.02 -4.04
CA PHE A 9 9.03 -9.94 -4.69
C PHE A 9 8.19 -9.13 -5.68
N VAL A 10 8.55 -9.14 -6.96
CA VAL A 10 7.89 -8.36 -8.03
C VAL A 10 6.43 -8.82 -8.24
N GLY A 11 5.99 -9.87 -7.55
CA GLY A 11 4.60 -10.32 -7.48
C GLY A 11 3.87 -10.01 -6.17
N GLU A 12 4.53 -9.55 -5.10
CA GLU A 12 3.84 -9.30 -3.82
C GLU A 12 3.40 -7.83 -3.74
N HIS A 13 2.12 -7.61 -4.01
CA HIS A 13 1.48 -6.31 -3.80
C HIS A 13 1.35 -6.04 -2.30
N ARG A 14 2.40 -5.48 -1.69
CA ARG A 14 2.36 -5.07 -0.28
C ARG A 14 1.88 -3.62 -0.21
N THR A 15 0.67 -3.43 0.28
CA THR A 15 0.17 -2.09 0.59
C THR A 15 0.51 -1.68 2.01
N ILE A 16 0.88 -0.42 2.16
CA ILE A 16 1.07 0.23 3.44
C ILE A 16 0.27 1.53 3.46
N THR A 17 -0.25 1.89 4.63
CA THR A 17 -0.87 3.19 4.84
C THR A 17 0.15 4.11 5.49
N VAL A 18 0.31 5.31 4.94
CA VAL A 18 1.19 6.34 5.48
C VAL A 18 0.38 7.57 5.80
N GLU A 19 0.72 8.21 6.90
CA GLU A 19 0.03 9.39 7.41
C GLU A 19 0.83 10.63 7.06
N GLN A 20 0.18 11.56 6.37
CA GLN A 20 0.73 12.83 5.96
C GLN A 20 -0.08 13.94 6.64
N GLY A 21 0.30 14.26 7.88
CA GLY A 21 -0.38 15.23 8.73
C GLY A 21 -1.80 14.78 9.08
N ARG A 22 -2.82 15.47 8.56
CA ARG A 22 -4.25 15.15 8.78
C ARG A 22 -4.82 14.13 7.79
N PHE A 23 -4.01 13.64 6.86
CA PHE A 23 -4.43 12.70 5.82
C PHE A 23 -3.69 11.37 5.96
N CYS A 24 -4.33 10.33 5.50
CA CYS A 24 -3.84 8.96 5.36
C CYS A 24 -3.91 8.61 3.87
N VAL A 25 -2.79 8.17 3.30
CA VAL A 25 -2.71 7.70 1.91
C VAL A 25 -2.22 6.26 1.91
N ALA A 26 -2.79 5.43 1.04
CA ALA A 26 -2.26 4.10 0.78
C ALA A 26 -1.15 4.18 -0.26
N ARG A 27 -0.11 3.35 -0.14
CA ARG A 27 0.87 3.12 -1.20
C ARG A 27 1.17 1.63 -1.31
N CYS A 28 1.38 1.16 -2.53
CA CYS A 28 1.79 -0.19 -2.83
C CYS A 28 3.29 -0.23 -3.16
N SER A 29 3.96 -1.32 -2.80
CA SER A 29 5.32 -1.63 -3.27
C SER A 29 5.44 -1.66 -4.80
N CYS A 30 4.35 -1.96 -5.50
CA CYS A 30 4.23 -1.94 -6.96
C CYS A 30 4.23 -0.54 -7.59
N GLY A 31 4.27 0.53 -6.79
CA GLY A 31 4.30 1.92 -7.25
C GLY A 31 2.95 2.64 -7.26
N TRP A 32 1.85 1.92 -7.03
CA TRP A 32 0.52 2.52 -6.89
C TRP A 32 0.39 3.39 -5.63
N ARG A 33 -0.35 4.48 -5.72
CA ARG A 33 -0.67 5.38 -4.60
C ARG A 33 -2.16 5.67 -4.60
N GLY A 34 -2.77 5.40 -3.46
CA GLY A 34 -4.16 5.71 -3.19
C GLY A 34 -4.38 7.21 -2.92
N PRO A 35 -5.63 7.67 -3.07
CA PRO A 35 -6.04 9.04 -2.75
C PRO A 35 -5.87 9.43 -1.28
N ALA A 36 -5.80 10.74 -1.02
CA ALA A 36 -5.75 11.29 0.34
C ALA A 36 -7.10 11.10 1.07
N ARG A 37 -7.11 10.23 2.09
CA ARG A 37 -8.27 9.99 2.96
C ARG A 37 -8.02 10.59 4.34
N ARG A 38 -9.07 11.03 5.04
CA ARG A 38 -8.94 11.44 6.46
C ARG A 38 -8.97 10.25 7.41
N ALA A 39 -9.71 9.20 7.05
CA ALA A 39 -9.84 7.99 7.86
C ALA A 39 -8.81 6.92 7.42
N ARG A 40 -8.03 6.39 8.39
CA ARG A 40 -7.11 5.27 8.15
C ARG A 40 -7.84 4.04 7.59
N SER A 41 -9.03 3.73 8.11
CA SER A 41 -9.82 2.59 7.65
C SER A 41 -10.16 2.71 6.16
N LEU A 42 -10.51 3.93 5.70
CA LEU A 42 -10.85 4.17 4.30
C LEU A 42 -9.62 4.08 3.40
N ALA A 43 -8.46 4.57 3.85
CA ALA A 43 -7.19 4.36 3.15
C ALA A 43 -6.81 2.87 3.08
N ARG A 44 -7.10 2.10 4.13
CA ARG A 44 -6.86 0.65 4.15
C ARG A 44 -7.76 -0.08 3.15
N THR A 45 -9.06 0.22 3.11
CA THR A 45 -9.99 -0.39 2.15
C THR A 45 -9.59 -0.15 0.70
N ASP A 46 -9.09 1.04 0.41
CA ASP A 46 -8.55 1.41 -0.91
C ASP A 46 -7.31 0.58 -1.25
N ALA A 47 -6.41 0.39 -0.28
CA ALA A 47 -5.27 -0.52 -0.39
C ALA A 47 -5.68 -1.99 -0.60
N GLU A 48 -6.64 -2.50 0.18
CA GLU A 48 -7.15 -3.88 0.10
C GLU A 48 -7.78 -4.15 -1.27
N SER A 49 -8.55 -3.18 -1.78
CA SER A 49 -9.15 -3.24 -3.12
C SER A 49 -8.08 -3.29 -4.21
N HIS A 50 -6.94 -2.62 -4.00
CA HIS A 50 -5.81 -2.65 -4.92
C HIS A 50 -4.98 -3.95 -4.83
N THR A 51 -4.79 -4.51 -3.64
CA THR A 51 -4.08 -5.79 -3.44
C THR A 51 -4.89 -7.00 -3.83
N THR A 52 -6.20 -6.85 -4.05
CA THR A 52 -7.04 -7.94 -4.53
C THR A 52 -6.83 -8.02 -6.05
N PRO A 53 -5.98 -8.94 -6.56
CA PRO A 53 -5.95 -9.19 -7.99
C PRO A 53 -7.37 -9.59 -8.41
N PRO A 54 -7.91 -9.02 -9.50
CA PRO A 54 -9.15 -9.55 -10.06
C PRO A 54 -8.87 -11.02 -10.40
N LEU A 55 -9.58 -11.92 -9.74
CA LEU A 55 -9.58 -13.33 -10.05
C LEU A 55 -10.15 -13.42 -11.48
N ALA A 56 -9.29 -13.59 -12.47
CA ALA A 56 -9.65 -13.83 -13.86
C ALA A 56 -9.14 -15.21 -14.26
#